data_AF-A0A1V3XPP9-F1
#
_entry.id   AF-A0A1V3XPP9-F1
#
_cell.length_a   1.000
_cell.length_b   1.000
_cell.length_c   1.000
_cell.angle_alpha   90.00
_cell.angle_beta   90.00
_cell.angle_gamma   90.00
#
_symmetry.space_group_name_H-M   'P 1'
#
loop_
_entity.id
_entity.type
_entity.pdbx_description
1 polymer ?
#
loop_
_entity_poly.entity_id
_entity_poly.type
_entity_poly.pdbx_seq_one_letter_code
_entity_poly.pdbx_strand_id
1 'polypeptide(L)'
;MRVVSFGFQTWGYKTLQALIELGHDVVLAVTHPASDQSYKAIWSDSVEKLARDHGIPVHITERADPETIDVVKRAEPDVIVVNSWYSWMPPELYNLPPHGTLNLHDSLLPKFTGFSPVLWALISGESEFGLTVHRMDDGFDTGDILIQHSLPIGPTDTATELVVRGMGLIPGALREALDALESGTAVWRPQNKAERTYFHKRAERDSLIDWNWPAEDLERFVRALSDPYPRAFSYYRGERIEVLEAQVSQARYGGTPGRVIVQEGGGAVVSGPSAYRGPTGAWSSPGCAVPTGPSTVGSSSFPAAAIWAVRLDTDSGEPNSRSETGHGRRCQDCAGAPPRIIAQTDR
;
A
#
# COMPACT_ATOMS: atom_id res chain seq x y z
N MET A 1 -30.95 2.75 -11.89
CA MET A 1 -31.12 2.21 -10.52
C MET A 1 -30.95 3.29 -9.47
N ARG A 2 -31.58 3.12 -8.30
CA ARG A 2 -31.37 3.86 -7.06
C ARG A 2 -30.15 3.30 -6.34
N VAL A 3 -29.11 4.12 -6.16
CA VAL A 3 -27.82 3.70 -5.60
C VAL A 3 -27.58 4.42 -4.28
N VAL A 4 -27.22 3.65 -3.25
CA VAL A 4 -26.59 4.20 -2.03
C VAL A 4 -25.09 3.96 -2.14
N SER A 5 -24.30 5.02 -2.02
CA SER A 5 -22.84 4.94 -2.08
C SER A 5 -22.26 4.96 -0.66
N PHE A 6 -21.48 3.95 -0.30
CA PHE A 6 -20.62 3.97 0.89
C PHE A 6 -19.19 4.21 0.43
N GLY A 7 -18.58 5.31 0.87
CA GLY A 7 -17.22 5.60 0.46
C GLY A 7 -16.49 6.54 1.38
N PHE A 8 -15.17 6.37 1.43
CA PHE A 8 -14.26 7.28 2.12
C PHE A 8 -13.01 7.48 1.26
N GLN A 9 -12.24 8.54 1.55
CA GLN A 9 -11.05 8.89 0.79
C GLN A 9 -11.30 9.16 -0.72
N THR A 10 -10.23 9.40 -1.46
CA THR A 10 -10.25 9.61 -2.91
C THR A 10 -10.84 8.42 -3.64
N TRP A 11 -10.67 7.19 -3.14
CA TRP A 11 -11.31 6.00 -3.71
C TRP A 11 -12.85 6.10 -3.67
N GLY A 12 -13.42 6.38 -2.49
CA GLY A 12 -14.85 6.63 -2.32
C GLY A 12 -15.34 7.84 -3.11
N TYR A 13 -14.55 8.92 -3.14
CA TYR A 13 -14.84 10.12 -3.94
C TYR A 13 -14.95 9.78 -5.42
N LYS A 14 -13.97 9.04 -5.96
CA LYS A 14 -13.94 8.65 -7.37
C LYS A 14 -15.07 7.69 -7.73
N THR A 15 -15.44 6.80 -6.81
CA THR A 15 -16.63 5.96 -6.96
C THR A 15 -17.91 6.80 -7.01
N LEU A 16 -18.12 7.72 -6.07
CA LEU A 16 -19.29 8.60 -6.08
C LEU A 16 -19.32 9.48 -7.36
N GLN A 17 -18.18 10.05 -7.73
CA GLN A 17 -18.02 10.84 -8.96
C GLN A 17 -18.45 10.01 -10.18
N ALA A 18 -17.95 8.79 -10.30
CA ALA A 18 -18.28 7.91 -11.42
C ALA A 18 -19.78 7.56 -11.44
N LEU A 19 -20.39 7.26 -10.29
CA LEU A 19 -21.84 6.98 -10.22
C LEU A 19 -22.69 8.16 -10.74
N ILE A 20 -22.30 9.39 -10.38
CA ILE A 20 -22.96 10.62 -10.85
C ILE A 20 -22.75 10.81 -12.36
N GLU A 21 -21.51 10.69 -12.84
CA GLU A 21 -21.16 10.89 -14.26
C GLU A 21 -21.77 9.84 -15.19
N LEU A 22 -22.00 8.63 -14.68
CA LEU A 22 -22.71 7.56 -15.38
C LEU A 22 -24.23 7.77 -15.40
N GLY A 23 -24.76 8.74 -14.65
CA GLY A 23 -26.18 9.10 -14.64
C GLY A 23 -27.06 8.21 -13.76
N HIS A 24 -26.49 7.50 -12.78
CA HIS A 24 -27.27 6.74 -11.81
C HIS A 24 -27.95 7.66 -10.78
N ASP A 25 -29.10 7.25 -10.26
CA ASP A 25 -29.82 7.98 -9.20
C ASP A 25 -29.16 7.69 -7.85
N VAL A 26 -28.16 8.49 -7.47
CA VAL A 26 -27.49 8.36 -6.17
C VAL A 26 -28.34 9.03 -5.09
N VAL A 27 -29.04 8.21 -4.31
CA VAL A 27 -30.08 8.68 -3.37
C VAL A 27 -29.54 9.01 -1.98
N LEU A 28 -28.34 8.51 -1.65
CA LEU A 28 -27.66 8.75 -0.39
C LEU A 28 -26.16 8.43 -0.54
N ALA A 29 -25.31 9.32 -0.02
CA ALA A 29 -23.90 9.03 0.22
C ALA A 29 -23.67 8.80 1.73
N VAL A 30 -22.99 7.72 2.08
CA VAL A 30 -22.56 7.40 3.44
C VAL A 30 -21.05 7.44 3.49
N THR A 31 -20.50 8.21 4.43
CA THR A 31 -19.05 8.40 4.54
C THR A 31 -18.59 8.45 6.00
N HIS A 32 -17.29 8.32 6.21
CA HIS A 32 -16.66 8.54 7.51
C HIS A 32 -16.36 10.02 7.73
N PRO A 33 -16.30 10.50 8.99
CA PRO A 33 -15.75 11.81 9.26
C PRO A 33 -14.29 11.90 8.79
N ALA A 34 -13.83 13.11 8.49
CA ALA A 34 -12.43 13.35 8.17
C ALA A 34 -11.52 12.84 9.30
N SER A 35 -10.35 12.31 8.94
CA SER A 35 -9.42 11.70 9.90
C SER A 35 -8.01 12.25 9.69
N ASP A 36 -7.31 12.45 10.79
CA ASP A 36 -5.89 12.81 10.88
C ASP A 36 -4.96 11.59 11.03
N GLN A 37 -5.53 10.38 11.15
CA GLN A 37 -4.76 9.16 11.33
C GLN A 37 -4.05 8.78 10.03
N SER A 38 -2.71 8.81 10.02
CA SER A 38 -1.81 8.45 8.90
C SER A 38 -2.48 7.91 7.62
N TYR A 39 -2.70 6.60 7.52
CA TYR A 39 -3.26 5.96 6.33
C TYR A 39 -4.70 6.36 6.01
N LYS A 40 -5.50 6.82 6.99
CA LYS A 40 -6.85 7.36 6.78
C LYS A 40 -6.82 8.82 6.28
N ALA A 41 -5.76 9.56 6.55
CA ALA A 41 -5.56 10.94 6.10
C ALA A 41 -4.93 11.04 4.71
N ILE A 42 -4.34 9.96 4.21
CA ILE A 42 -3.83 9.86 2.84
C ILE A 42 -5.02 9.74 1.87
N TRP A 43 -4.89 10.33 0.67
CA TRP A 43 -5.95 10.32 -0.36
C TRP A 43 -7.27 10.89 0.20
N SER A 44 -7.28 12.12 0.70
CA SER A 44 -8.37 12.65 1.52
C SER A 44 -9.42 13.48 0.77
N ASP A 45 -9.67 13.22 -0.51
CA ASP A 45 -10.75 13.94 -1.21
C ASP A 45 -12.11 13.70 -0.52
N SER A 46 -12.88 14.77 -0.35
CA SER A 46 -14.08 14.75 0.50
C SER A 46 -15.30 14.23 -0.25
N VAL A 47 -15.72 13.00 0.08
CA VAL A 47 -16.99 12.41 -0.36
C VAL A 47 -18.18 13.26 0.07
N GLU A 48 -18.18 13.75 1.31
CA GLU A 48 -19.22 14.64 1.83
C GLU A 48 -19.37 15.89 0.95
N LYS A 49 -18.26 16.57 0.65
CA LYS A 49 -18.29 17.79 -0.16
C LYS A 49 -18.86 17.50 -1.55
N LEU A 50 -18.37 16.44 -2.22
CA LEU A 50 -18.85 16.06 -3.54
C LEU A 50 -20.36 15.79 -3.57
N ALA A 51 -20.86 15.03 -2.59
CA ALA A 51 -22.28 14.72 -2.49
C ALA A 51 -23.13 15.98 -2.28
N ARG A 52 -22.72 16.86 -1.36
CA ARG A 52 -23.42 18.13 -1.08
C ARG A 52 -23.43 19.06 -2.31
N ASP A 53 -22.32 19.16 -3.03
CA ASP A 53 -22.21 19.97 -4.25
C ASP A 53 -23.18 19.49 -5.35
N HIS A 54 -23.57 18.21 -5.34
CA HIS A 54 -24.54 17.62 -6.27
C HIS A 54 -25.95 17.45 -5.68
N GLY A 55 -26.20 18.00 -4.49
CA GLY A 55 -27.51 17.92 -3.82
C GLY A 55 -27.88 16.52 -3.32
N ILE A 56 -26.92 15.60 -3.20
CA ILE A 56 -27.11 14.25 -2.70
C ILE A 56 -27.12 14.28 -1.16
N PRO A 57 -28.13 13.69 -0.48
CA PRO A 57 -28.13 13.55 0.97
C PRO A 57 -26.89 12.82 1.48
N VAL A 58 -26.33 13.28 2.60
CA VAL A 58 -25.12 12.69 3.20
C VAL A 58 -25.39 12.22 4.62
N HIS A 59 -25.03 10.98 4.92
CA HIS A 59 -24.96 10.42 6.27
C HIS A 59 -23.49 10.21 6.66
N ILE A 60 -23.05 10.83 7.75
CA ILE A 60 -21.66 10.73 8.22
C ILE A 60 -21.64 9.87 9.47
N THR A 61 -20.86 8.79 9.45
CA THR A 61 -20.77 7.87 10.58
C THR A 61 -19.44 7.13 10.58
N GLU A 62 -18.95 6.77 11.77
CA GLU A 62 -17.79 5.88 11.93
C GLU A 62 -18.15 4.40 11.74
N ARG A 63 -19.43 4.04 11.87
CA ARG A 63 -19.89 2.63 11.88
C ARG A 63 -21.24 2.48 11.20
N ALA A 64 -21.46 1.32 10.58
CA ALA A 64 -22.78 0.91 10.11
C ALA A 64 -23.66 0.45 11.29
N ASP A 65 -24.12 1.41 12.08
CA ASP A 65 -24.96 1.24 13.26
C ASP A 65 -26.48 1.24 12.91
N PRO A 66 -27.39 1.01 13.88
CA PRO A 66 -28.83 0.96 13.60
C PRO A 66 -29.39 2.24 12.95
N GLU A 67 -28.87 3.42 13.29
CA GLU A 67 -29.26 4.67 12.64
C GLU A 67 -28.88 4.66 11.15
N THR A 68 -27.66 4.24 10.84
CA THR A 68 -27.19 4.10 9.46
C THR A 68 -28.07 3.14 8.67
N ILE A 69 -28.41 1.98 9.26
CA ILE A 69 -29.32 1.00 8.65
C ILE A 69 -30.67 1.64 8.35
N ASP A 70 -31.26 2.36 9.31
CA ASP A 70 -32.57 2.99 9.14
C ASP A 70 -32.58 4.08 8.07
N VAL A 71 -31.51 4.88 7.97
CA VAL A 71 -31.36 5.88 6.92
C VAL A 71 -31.27 5.20 5.54
N VAL A 72 -30.48 4.13 5.42
CA VAL A 72 -30.35 3.38 4.16
C VAL A 72 -31.66 2.69 3.78
N LYS A 73 -32.40 2.09 4.74
CA LYS A 73 -33.72 1.50 4.50
C LYS A 73 -34.69 2.52 3.90
N ARG A 74 -34.76 3.72 4.47
CA ARG A 74 -35.63 4.80 3.97
C ARG A 74 -35.22 5.32 2.59
N ALA A 75 -33.96 5.13 2.20
CA ALA A 75 -33.49 5.50 0.87
C ALA A 75 -33.91 4.49 -0.21
N GLU A 76 -34.40 3.30 0.17
CA GLU A 76 -34.90 2.26 -0.76
C GLU A 76 -33.94 2.00 -1.95
N PRO A 77 -32.68 1.60 -1.71
CA PRO A 77 -31.73 1.32 -2.78
C PRO A 77 -32.06 0.04 -3.55
N ASP A 78 -31.81 0.07 -4.85
CA ASP A 78 -31.75 -1.13 -5.69
C ASP A 78 -30.42 -1.89 -5.48
N VAL A 79 -29.33 -1.14 -5.21
CA VAL A 79 -27.96 -1.62 -4.99
C VAL A 79 -27.22 -0.68 -4.03
N ILE A 80 -26.34 -1.24 -3.20
CA ILE A 80 -25.34 -0.48 -2.46
C ILE A 80 -23.98 -0.65 -3.13
N VAL A 81 -23.23 0.43 -3.30
CA VAL A 81 -21.86 0.42 -3.85
C VAL A 81 -20.88 0.91 -2.78
N VAL A 82 -19.92 0.06 -2.42
CA VAL A 82 -18.93 0.28 -1.38
C VAL A 82 -17.55 0.45 -2.01
N ASN A 83 -16.80 1.47 -1.57
CA ASN A 83 -15.37 1.57 -1.86
C ASN A 83 -14.65 2.26 -0.70
N SER A 84 -13.59 1.63 -0.17
CA SER A 84 -12.80 2.16 0.94
C SER A 84 -13.60 2.43 2.21
N TRP A 85 -14.50 1.52 2.58
CA TRP A 85 -15.21 1.55 3.86
C TRP A 85 -14.42 0.82 4.96
N TYR A 86 -14.16 1.47 6.10
CA TYR A 86 -13.19 0.99 7.09
C TYR A 86 -13.81 0.29 8.31
N SER A 87 -15.14 0.21 8.38
CA SER A 87 -15.85 -0.40 9.50
C SER A 87 -16.65 -1.62 9.05
N TRP A 88 -16.93 -2.52 9.99
CA TRP A 88 -17.77 -3.67 9.71
C TRP A 88 -19.16 -3.23 9.21
N MET A 89 -19.64 -3.89 8.15
CA MET A 89 -21.00 -3.73 7.64
C MET A 89 -21.82 -4.97 8.02
N PRO A 90 -22.92 -4.84 8.76
CA PRO A 90 -23.71 -5.99 9.20
C PRO A 90 -24.52 -6.62 8.04
N PRO A 91 -24.87 -7.91 8.15
CA PRO A 91 -25.68 -8.63 7.15
C PRO A 91 -27.02 -7.98 6.83
N GLU A 92 -27.64 -7.37 7.84
CA GLU A 92 -28.89 -6.63 7.66
C GLU A 92 -28.75 -5.46 6.66
N LEU A 93 -27.56 -4.86 6.58
CA LEU A 93 -27.28 -3.75 5.68
C LEU A 93 -26.84 -4.24 4.30
N TYR A 94 -25.86 -5.15 4.22
CA TYR A 94 -25.34 -5.54 2.90
C TYR A 94 -26.30 -6.44 2.09
N ASN A 95 -27.27 -7.09 2.75
CA ASN A 95 -28.33 -7.86 2.07
C ASN A 95 -29.62 -7.05 1.84
N LEU A 96 -29.68 -5.78 2.27
CA LEU A 96 -30.86 -4.93 2.16
C LEU A 96 -31.32 -4.69 0.71
N PRO A 97 -30.45 -4.22 -0.20
CA PRO A 97 -30.85 -3.96 -1.58
C PRO A 97 -31.14 -5.27 -2.36
N PRO A 98 -32.13 -5.28 -3.27
CA PRO A 98 -32.45 -6.45 -4.11
C PRO A 98 -31.28 -6.98 -4.94
N HIS A 99 -30.41 -6.11 -5.46
CA HIS A 99 -29.21 -6.51 -6.19
C HIS A 99 -27.99 -6.76 -5.29
N GLY A 100 -28.17 -6.68 -3.96
CA GLY A 100 -27.11 -6.83 -2.98
C GLY A 100 -26.16 -5.63 -2.94
N THR A 101 -25.04 -5.84 -2.26
CA THR A 101 -24.01 -4.83 -2.07
C THR A 101 -22.76 -5.18 -2.85
N LEU A 102 -22.33 -4.28 -3.72
CA LEU A 102 -21.07 -4.38 -4.46
C LEU A 102 -19.96 -3.71 -3.66
N ASN A 103 -18.82 -4.38 -3.53
CA ASN A 103 -17.59 -3.79 -3.03
C ASN A 103 -16.56 -3.71 -4.16
N LEU A 104 -15.92 -2.55 -4.27
CA LEU A 104 -14.78 -2.31 -5.16
C LEU A 104 -13.51 -2.49 -4.33
N HIS A 105 -12.77 -3.54 -4.64
CA HIS A 105 -11.53 -3.89 -3.95
C HIS A 105 -10.33 -3.73 -4.88
N ASP A 106 -9.30 -3.01 -4.45
CA ASP A 106 -8.12 -2.63 -5.24
C ASP A 106 -7.08 -3.77 -5.38
N SER A 107 -7.57 -4.99 -5.62
CA SER A 107 -6.76 -6.14 -5.99
C SER A 107 -7.42 -7.03 -7.03
N LEU A 108 -6.68 -8.04 -7.51
CA LEU A 108 -7.21 -9.19 -8.24
C LEU A 108 -7.59 -10.30 -7.25
N LEU A 109 -8.81 -10.23 -6.71
CA LEU A 109 -9.35 -11.25 -5.80
C LEU A 109 -9.30 -12.63 -6.46
N PRO A 110 -8.99 -13.71 -5.70
CA PRO A 110 -8.91 -13.78 -4.23
C PRO A 110 -7.58 -13.34 -3.60
N LYS A 111 -6.61 -12.85 -4.38
CA LYS A 111 -5.32 -12.41 -3.84
C LYS A 111 -5.41 -11.00 -3.23
N PHE A 112 -4.59 -10.75 -2.23
CA PHE A 112 -4.47 -9.45 -1.55
C PHE A 112 -5.82 -8.94 -0.99
N THR A 113 -6.58 -9.82 -0.34
CA THR A 113 -7.70 -9.38 0.53
C THR A 113 -7.17 -8.58 1.72
N GLY A 114 -8.02 -7.78 2.36
CA GLY A 114 -7.59 -6.99 3.51
C GLY A 114 -7.33 -5.53 3.16
N PHE A 115 -6.19 -5.03 3.61
CA PHE A 115 -5.88 -3.60 3.56
C PHE A 115 -4.66 -3.31 2.70
N SER A 116 -4.63 -2.12 2.08
CA SER A 116 -3.50 -1.62 1.29
C SER A 116 -3.00 -2.59 0.21
N PRO A 117 -3.88 -3.25 -0.57
CA PRO A 117 -3.47 -4.31 -1.47
C PRO A 117 -2.52 -3.85 -2.57
N VAL A 118 -2.63 -2.62 -3.08
CA VAL A 118 -1.66 -2.08 -4.06
C VAL A 118 -0.23 -2.06 -3.50
N LEU A 119 -0.06 -1.66 -2.23
CA LEU A 119 1.26 -1.63 -1.59
C LEU A 119 1.80 -3.06 -1.41
N TRP A 120 0.93 -3.99 -0.99
CA TRP A 120 1.33 -5.38 -0.79
C TRP A 120 1.65 -6.08 -2.10
N ALA A 121 0.89 -5.85 -3.17
CA ALA A 121 1.18 -6.38 -4.50
C ALA A 121 2.57 -5.93 -4.98
N LEU A 122 2.90 -4.64 -4.81
CA LEU A 122 4.20 -4.11 -5.18
C LEU A 122 5.34 -4.70 -4.32
N ILE A 123 5.14 -4.81 -3.01
CA ILE A 123 6.12 -5.44 -2.09
C ILE A 123 6.35 -6.90 -2.45
N SER A 124 5.27 -7.64 -2.72
CA SER A 124 5.31 -9.05 -3.10
C SER A 124 5.93 -9.29 -4.48
N GLY A 125 6.21 -8.24 -5.25
CA GLY A 125 6.83 -8.34 -6.58
C GLY A 125 5.88 -8.88 -7.65
N GLU A 126 4.58 -8.62 -7.50
CA GLU A 126 3.61 -8.96 -8.54
C GLU A 126 3.90 -8.19 -9.83
N SER A 127 3.63 -8.81 -10.98
CA SER A 127 3.75 -8.18 -12.30
C SER A 127 2.51 -7.39 -12.71
N GLU A 128 1.41 -7.57 -11.99
CA GLU A 128 0.15 -6.88 -12.21
C GLU A 128 -0.62 -6.71 -10.90
N PHE A 129 -1.51 -5.74 -10.86
CA PHE A 129 -2.54 -5.58 -9.83
C PHE A 129 -3.85 -5.22 -10.53
N GLY A 130 -4.92 -4.92 -9.78
CA GLY A 130 -6.18 -4.60 -10.43
C GLY A 130 -7.25 -4.10 -9.50
N LEU A 131 -8.46 -4.05 -10.05
CA LEU A 131 -9.69 -3.69 -9.36
C LEU A 131 -10.69 -4.82 -9.55
N THR A 132 -11.29 -5.29 -8.46
CA THR A 132 -12.35 -6.28 -8.48
C THR A 132 -13.65 -5.68 -7.96
N VAL A 133 -14.74 -5.85 -8.71
CA VAL A 133 -16.11 -5.63 -8.23
C VAL A 133 -16.67 -6.99 -7.82
N HIS A 134 -16.94 -7.16 -6.54
CA HIS A 134 -17.51 -8.39 -6.00
C HIS A 134 -18.72 -8.10 -5.10
N ARG A 135 -19.57 -9.10 -4.88
CA ARG A 135 -20.64 -8.97 -3.89
C ARG A 135 -20.07 -9.12 -2.49
N MET A 136 -20.60 -8.39 -1.53
CA MET A 136 -20.33 -8.66 -0.12
C MET A 136 -21.04 -9.93 0.33
N ASP A 137 -20.41 -10.66 1.24
CA ASP A 137 -20.96 -11.80 1.97
C ASP A 137 -20.50 -11.77 3.43
N ASP A 138 -20.73 -12.83 4.18
CA ASP A 138 -20.39 -12.90 5.62
C ASP A 138 -18.87 -12.87 5.89
N GLY A 139 -18.03 -13.02 4.86
CA GLY A 139 -16.59 -13.01 4.98
C GLY A 139 -15.94 -11.73 4.45
N PHE A 140 -14.65 -11.57 4.76
CA PHE A 140 -13.88 -10.40 4.36
C PHE A 140 -13.31 -10.58 2.95
N ASP A 141 -13.86 -9.82 1.99
CA ASP A 141 -13.54 -9.87 0.56
C ASP A 141 -13.72 -11.26 -0.09
N THR A 142 -14.68 -12.07 0.39
CA THR A 142 -14.83 -13.47 -0.06
C THR A 142 -15.93 -13.73 -1.07
N GLY A 143 -16.87 -12.79 -1.24
CA GLY A 143 -18.02 -13.00 -2.12
C GLY A 143 -17.64 -13.05 -3.60
N ASP A 144 -18.54 -13.64 -4.40
CA ASP A 144 -18.34 -13.86 -5.83
C ASP A 144 -18.02 -12.57 -6.59
N ILE A 145 -17.16 -12.72 -7.59
CA ILE A 145 -16.67 -11.65 -8.44
C ILE A 145 -17.65 -11.42 -9.61
N LEU A 146 -17.97 -10.17 -9.88
CA LEU A 146 -18.71 -9.76 -11.08
C LEU A 146 -17.74 -9.27 -12.16
N ILE A 147 -17.00 -8.21 -11.86
CA ILE A 147 -16.04 -7.56 -12.78
C ILE A 147 -14.64 -7.61 -12.17
N GLN A 148 -13.62 -7.78 -13.00
CA GLN A 148 -12.22 -7.71 -12.58
C GLN A 148 -11.36 -7.16 -13.71
N HIS A 149 -10.65 -6.07 -13.46
CA HIS A 149 -9.75 -5.42 -14.42
C HIS A 149 -8.32 -5.45 -13.87
N SER A 150 -7.34 -5.77 -14.70
CA SER A 150 -5.93 -5.74 -14.32
C SER A 150 -5.13 -4.62 -14.99
N LEU A 151 -4.02 -4.26 -14.36
CA LEU A 151 -3.04 -3.29 -14.82
C LEU A 151 -1.62 -3.82 -14.57
N PRO A 152 -0.70 -3.68 -15.53
CA PRO A 152 0.69 -4.09 -15.33
C PRO A 152 1.39 -3.21 -14.30
N ILE A 153 2.28 -3.83 -13.53
CA ILE A 153 3.26 -3.15 -12.66
C ILE A 153 4.58 -3.09 -13.42
N GLY A 154 4.98 -1.88 -13.81
CA GLY A 154 6.25 -1.58 -14.43
C GLY A 154 7.41 -1.61 -13.45
N PRO A 155 8.66 -1.73 -13.95
CA PRO A 155 9.85 -1.90 -13.12
C PRO A 155 10.17 -0.69 -12.24
N THR A 156 9.69 0.50 -12.62
CA THR A 156 9.92 1.77 -11.91
C THR A 156 8.66 2.34 -11.28
N ASP A 157 7.52 1.65 -11.41
CA ASP A 157 6.26 2.16 -10.90
C ASP A 157 6.31 2.25 -9.37
N THR A 158 5.74 3.34 -8.87
CA THR A 158 5.54 3.60 -7.44
C THR A 158 4.12 3.23 -7.01
N ALA A 159 3.91 2.95 -5.72
CA ALA A 159 2.56 2.70 -5.19
C ALA A 159 1.59 3.84 -5.51
N THR A 160 2.05 5.10 -5.44
CA THR A 160 1.23 6.28 -5.72
C THR A 160 0.74 6.32 -7.16
N GLU A 161 1.62 6.08 -8.13
CA GLU A 161 1.24 6.00 -9.55
C GLU A 161 0.29 4.82 -9.83
N LEU A 162 0.52 3.68 -9.16
CA LEU A 162 -0.36 2.52 -9.26
C LEU A 162 -1.75 2.83 -8.70
N VAL A 163 -1.85 3.46 -7.52
CA VAL A 163 -3.14 3.85 -6.92
C VAL A 163 -3.90 4.81 -7.82
N VAL A 164 -3.23 5.82 -8.40
CA VAL A 164 -3.87 6.76 -9.35
C VAL A 164 -4.43 6.02 -10.57
N ARG A 165 -3.64 5.11 -11.17
CA ARG A 165 -4.12 4.31 -12.31
C ARG A 165 -5.24 3.34 -11.93
N GLY A 166 -5.15 2.73 -10.74
CA GLY A 166 -6.17 1.84 -10.20
C GLY A 166 -7.51 2.55 -10.00
N MET A 167 -7.50 3.76 -9.44
CA MET A 167 -8.70 4.61 -9.35
C MET A 167 -9.26 4.97 -10.73
N GLY A 168 -8.41 5.06 -11.75
CA GLY A 168 -8.82 5.23 -13.14
C GLY A 168 -9.65 4.07 -13.72
N LEU A 169 -9.62 2.89 -13.12
CA LEU A 169 -10.44 1.73 -13.53
C LEU A 169 -11.89 1.82 -13.03
N ILE A 170 -12.16 2.64 -12.00
CA ILE A 170 -13.46 2.69 -11.32
C ILE A 170 -14.62 2.97 -12.29
N PRO A 171 -14.58 3.99 -13.18
CA PRO A 171 -15.72 4.30 -14.03
C PRO A 171 -16.08 3.17 -15.00
N GLY A 172 -15.08 2.50 -15.58
CA GLY A 172 -15.29 1.36 -16.47
C GLY A 172 -15.87 0.16 -15.73
N ALA A 173 -15.28 -0.20 -14.59
CA ALA A 173 -15.73 -1.33 -13.79
C ALA A 173 -17.16 -1.13 -13.24
N LEU A 174 -17.52 0.09 -12.81
CA LEU A 174 -18.87 0.42 -12.36
C LEU A 174 -19.88 0.36 -13.49
N ARG A 175 -19.58 0.93 -14.65
CA ARG A 175 -20.46 0.87 -15.82
C ARG A 175 -20.80 -0.58 -16.15
N GLU A 176 -19.79 -1.43 -16.32
CA GLU A 176 -19.99 -2.84 -16.66
C GLU A 176 -20.79 -3.60 -15.58
N ALA A 177 -20.48 -3.37 -14.30
CA ALA A 177 -21.17 -4.02 -13.19
C ALA A 177 -22.64 -3.61 -13.11
N LEU A 178 -22.94 -2.31 -13.18
CA LEU A 178 -24.28 -1.77 -13.01
C LEU A 178 -25.15 -2.03 -14.25
N ASP A 179 -24.60 -1.91 -15.47
CA ASP A 179 -25.30 -2.28 -16.70
C ASP A 179 -25.73 -3.76 -16.68
N ALA A 180 -24.84 -4.65 -16.19
CA ALA A 180 -25.15 -6.08 -16.09
C ALA A 180 -26.21 -6.40 -15.03
N LEU A 181 -26.29 -5.62 -13.95
CA LEU A 181 -27.35 -5.75 -12.95
C LEU A 181 -28.69 -5.24 -13.51
N GLU A 182 -28.71 -4.08 -14.18
CA GLU A 182 -29.92 -3.48 -14.76
C GLU A 182 -30.52 -4.35 -15.87
N SER A 183 -29.67 -4.93 -16.73
CA SER A 183 -30.10 -5.80 -17.82
C SER A 183 -30.45 -7.23 -17.38
N GLY A 184 -30.13 -7.60 -16.14
CA GLY A 184 -30.26 -8.96 -15.64
C GLY A 184 -29.26 -9.96 -16.26
N THR A 185 -28.14 -9.48 -16.83
CA THR A 185 -27.11 -10.32 -17.43
C THR A 185 -25.87 -10.55 -16.55
N ALA A 186 -25.92 -10.16 -15.27
CA ALA A 186 -24.84 -10.35 -14.32
C ALA A 186 -24.42 -11.82 -14.18
N VAL A 187 -23.11 -12.09 -14.36
CA VAL A 187 -22.51 -13.42 -14.20
C VAL A 187 -21.55 -13.40 -13.02
N TRP A 188 -21.92 -14.09 -11.95
CA TRP A 188 -21.12 -14.20 -10.72
C TRP A 188 -20.13 -15.35 -10.80
N ARG A 189 -18.87 -15.07 -10.51
CA ARG A 189 -17.78 -16.05 -10.47
C ARG A 189 -17.36 -16.32 -9.02
N PRO A 190 -17.59 -17.53 -8.48
CA PRO A 190 -17.10 -17.89 -7.16
C PRO A 190 -15.58 -17.77 -7.08
N GLN A 191 -15.07 -17.23 -5.97
CA GLN A 191 -13.63 -17.13 -5.74
C GLN A 191 -13.02 -18.50 -5.42
N ASN A 192 -11.81 -18.79 -5.94
CA ASN A 192 -11.04 -19.94 -5.51
C ASN A 192 -10.39 -19.70 -4.15
N LYS A 193 -11.00 -20.21 -3.08
CA LYS A 193 -10.53 -20.01 -1.70
C LYS A 193 -9.10 -20.52 -1.44
N ALA A 194 -8.61 -21.47 -2.23
CA ALA A 194 -7.24 -21.99 -2.10
C ALA A 194 -6.16 -20.98 -2.52
N GLU A 195 -6.51 -19.99 -3.34
CA GLU A 195 -5.59 -18.94 -3.81
C GLU A 195 -5.67 -17.66 -2.96
N ARG A 196 -6.52 -17.65 -1.93
CA ARG A 196 -6.76 -16.47 -1.12
C ARG A 196 -5.53 -16.09 -0.31
N THR A 197 -5.11 -14.83 -0.43
CA THR A 197 -4.11 -14.22 0.44
C THR A 197 -4.71 -13.03 1.17
N TYR A 198 -4.29 -12.81 2.42
CA TYR A 198 -4.80 -11.74 3.28
C TYR A 198 -3.65 -10.94 3.86
N PHE A 199 -3.82 -9.61 3.84
CA PHE A 199 -2.87 -8.69 4.45
C PHE A 199 -3.56 -7.78 5.46
N HIS A 200 -2.93 -7.64 6.62
CA HIS A 200 -3.42 -6.77 7.68
C HIS A 200 -3.18 -5.29 7.36
N LYS A 201 -3.86 -4.42 8.10
CA LYS A 201 -3.62 -2.98 8.07
C LYS A 201 -2.17 -2.68 8.48
N ARG A 202 -1.49 -1.82 7.70
CA ARG A 202 -0.13 -1.39 7.98
C ARG A 202 -0.05 -0.39 9.13
N ALA A 203 1.04 -0.46 9.87
CA ALA A 203 1.46 0.46 10.91
C ALA A 203 2.87 0.99 10.61
N GLU A 204 3.31 2.00 11.36
CA GLU A 204 4.63 2.62 11.18
C GLU A 204 5.76 1.59 11.22
N ARG A 205 5.72 0.64 12.16
CA ARG A 205 6.73 -0.44 12.27
C ARG A 205 6.89 -1.25 10.98
N ASP A 206 5.84 -1.36 10.16
CA ASP A 206 5.86 -2.11 8.91
C ASP A 206 6.57 -1.33 7.79
N SER A 207 7.08 -0.12 8.08
CA SER A 207 7.91 0.71 7.19
C SER A 207 9.40 0.65 7.57
N LEU A 208 9.76 -0.05 8.65
CA LEU A 208 11.15 -0.26 9.02
C LEU A 208 11.84 -1.24 8.06
N ILE A 209 12.97 -0.82 7.50
CA ILE A 209 13.80 -1.63 6.60
C ILE A 209 14.49 -2.76 7.38
N ASP A 210 14.27 -4.00 6.94
CA ASP A 210 15.09 -5.15 7.32
C ASP A 210 16.18 -5.38 6.29
N TRP A 211 17.41 -5.01 6.64
CA TRP A 211 18.56 -5.18 5.74
C TRP A 211 18.88 -6.64 5.40
N ASN A 212 18.28 -7.63 6.06
CA ASN A 212 18.43 -9.03 5.66
C ASN A 212 17.64 -9.39 4.41
N TRP A 213 16.78 -8.52 3.89
CA TRP A 213 16.03 -8.79 2.67
C TRP A 213 16.90 -8.63 1.42
N PRO A 214 16.64 -9.41 0.35
CA PRO A 214 17.26 -9.18 -0.96
C PRO A 214 17.14 -7.71 -1.40
N ALA A 215 18.14 -7.18 -2.10
CA ALA A 215 18.14 -5.77 -2.49
C ALA A 215 16.97 -5.45 -3.44
N GLU A 216 16.59 -6.39 -4.30
CA GLU A 216 15.44 -6.29 -5.18
C GLU A 216 14.13 -6.15 -4.40
N ASP A 217 14.00 -6.85 -3.28
CA ASP A 217 12.80 -6.80 -2.42
C ASP A 217 12.73 -5.47 -1.67
N LEU A 218 13.87 -5.00 -1.18
CA LEU A 218 13.98 -3.70 -0.50
C LEU A 218 13.76 -2.53 -1.45
N GLU A 219 14.21 -2.63 -2.70
CA GLU A 219 13.99 -1.61 -3.71
C GLU A 219 12.48 -1.50 -4.07
N ARG A 220 11.79 -2.64 -4.23
CA ARG A 220 10.31 -2.67 -4.34
C ARG A 220 9.64 -2.11 -3.10
N PHE A 221 10.13 -2.45 -1.91
CA PHE A 221 9.59 -1.95 -0.64
C PHE A 221 9.68 -0.43 -0.53
N VAL A 222 10.79 0.19 -0.95
CA VAL A 222 10.97 1.64 -0.98
C VAL A 222 9.99 2.30 -1.94
N ARG A 223 9.83 1.78 -3.17
CA ARG A 223 8.83 2.32 -4.13
C ARG A 223 7.39 2.10 -3.69
N ALA A 224 7.11 1.03 -2.97
CA ALA A 224 5.79 0.78 -2.38
C ALA A 224 5.43 1.75 -1.25
N LEU A 225 6.44 2.36 -0.64
CA LEU A 225 6.30 3.36 0.43
C LEU A 225 6.66 4.77 -0.08
N SER A 226 6.32 5.04 -1.34
CA SER A 226 6.44 6.36 -1.95
C SER A 226 5.45 7.36 -1.35
N ASP A 227 5.76 8.66 -1.43
CA ASP A 227 4.83 9.72 -1.00
C ASP A 227 3.48 9.56 -1.73
N PRO A 228 2.34 9.60 -1.02
CA PRO A 228 2.13 10.15 0.33
C PRO A 228 2.21 9.14 1.49
N TYR A 229 2.66 7.90 1.26
CA TYR A 229 2.74 6.88 2.31
C TYR A 229 3.91 7.11 3.28
N PRO A 230 3.83 6.60 4.53
CA PRO A 230 4.97 6.60 5.45
C PRO A 230 6.18 5.95 4.76
N ARG A 231 7.28 6.68 4.69
CA ARG A 231 8.46 6.24 3.95
C ARG A 231 9.10 5.03 4.59
N ALA A 232 9.74 4.20 3.75
CA ALA A 232 10.67 3.19 4.24
C ALA A 232 11.77 3.89 5.05
N PHE A 233 12.06 3.41 6.25
CA PHE A 233 13.03 4.06 7.13
C PHE A 233 13.99 3.07 7.79
N SER A 234 15.11 3.58 8.27
CA SER A 234 16.07 2.85 9.11
C SER A 234 16.66 3.79 10.17
N TYR A 235 17.68 3.34 10.89
CA TYR A 235 18.37 4.14 11.88
C TYR A 235 19.87 4.21 11.61
N TYR A 236 20.45 5.40 11.74
CA TYR A 236 21.89 5.62 11.71
C TYR A 236 22.32 6.38 12.96
N ARG A 237 23.17 5.76 13.79
CA ARG A 237 23.64 6.33 15.07
C ARG A 237 22.50 6.73 16.03
N GLY A 238 21.38 6.00 15.98
CA GLY A 238 20.19 6.28 16.80
C GLY A 238 19.20 7.24 16.15
N GLU A 239 19.59 7.96 15.10
CA GLU A 239 18.72 8.87 14.36
C GLU A 239 17.93 8.14 13.28
N ARG A 240 16.65 8.47 13.12
CA ARG A 240 15.82 7.94 12.04
C ARG A 240 16.28 8.55 10.71
N ILE A 241 16.39 7.70 9.69
CA ILE A 241 16.65 8.10 8.32
C ILE A 241 15.57 7.51 7.41
N GLU A 242 14.98 8.35 6.55
CA GLU A 242 14.01 7.89 5.56
C GLU A 242 14.70 7.65 4.22
N VAL A 243 14.32 6.57 3.55
CA VAL A 243 14.83 6.17 2.24
C VAL A 243 13.77 6.55 1.21
N LEU A 244 14.05 7.63 0.46
CA LEU A 244 13.11 8.17 -0.52
C LEU A 244 13.11 7.39 -1.83
N GLU A 245 14.30 6.95 -2.24
CA GLU A 245 14.55 6.23 -3.49
C GLU A 245 15.68 5.22 -3.28
N ALA A 246 15.56 4.08 -3.96
CA ALA A 246 16.50 2.97 -3.91
C ALA A 246 16.76 2.44 -5.32
N GLN A 247 17.99 1.99 -5.56
CA GLN A 247 18.34 1.25 -6.76
C GLN A 247 19.19 0.03 -6.39
N VAL A 248 18.97 -1.07 -7.10
CA VAL A 248 19.81 -2.27 -6.94
C VAL A 248 21.16 -2.02 -7.61
N SER A 249 22.23 -2.12 -6.81
CA SER A 249 23.59 -1.95 -7.28
C SER A 249 23.98 -3.03 -8.29
N GLN A 250 24.68 -2.62 -9.36
CA GLN A 250 25.33 -3.54 -10.30
C GLN A 250 26.55 -4.23 -9.69
N ALA A 251 27.23 -3.55 -8.77
CA ALA A 251 28.31 -4.13 -8.00
C ALA A 251 27.75 -5.01 -6.87
N ARG A 252 28.47 -6.09 -6.58
CA ARG A 252 28.08 -7.09 -5.58
C ARG A 252 28.95 -6.96 -4.33
N TYR A 253 28.33 -6.66 -3.20
CA TYR A 253 29.02 -6.43 -1.93
C TYR A 253 28.77 -7.57 -0.96
N GLY A 254 29.82 -8.05 -0.32
CA GLY A 254 29.74 -9.00 0.78
C GLY A 254 29.92 -8.32 2.13
N GLY A 255 29.39 -8.93 3.19
CA GLY A 255 29.58 -8.49 4.57
C GLY A 255 28.32 -8.58 5.42
N THR A 256 28.24 -7.71 6.41
CA THR A 256 27.12 -7.64 7.35
C THR A 256 25.98 -6.81 6.76
N PRO A 257 24.74 -7.32 6.70
CA PRO A 257 23.56 -6.53 6.37
C PRO A 257 23.47 -5.23 7.17
N GLY A 258 23.14 -4.12 6.51
CA GLY A 258 23.09 -2.77 7.10
C GLY A 258 24.43 -2.04 7.12
N ARG A 259 25.54 -2.67 6.68
CA ARG A 259 26.84 -2.00 6.57
C ARG A 259 26.87 -1.06 5.37
N VAL A 260 27.23 0.20 5.62
CA VAL A 260 27.46 1.20 4.58
C VAL A 260 28.83 1.02 3.94
N ILE A 261 28.86 1.02 2.60
CA ILE A 261 30.06 1.03 1.76
C ILE A 261 30.09 2.36 1.01
N VAL A 262 31.19 3.10 1.17
CA VAL A 262 31.39 4.40 0.51
C VAL A 262 31.88 4.17 -0.92
N GLN A 263 31.31 4.91 -1.87
CA GLN A 263 31.68 4.89 -3.28
C GLN A 263 31.80 6.32 -3.81
N GLU A 264 32.45 6.47 -4.96
CA GLU A 264 32.45 7.74 -5.68
C GLU A 264 31.01 8.05 -6.15
N GLY A 265 30.46 9.19 -5.73
CA GLY A 265 29.07 9.58 -6.04
C GLY A 265 27.98 9.09 -5.08
N GLY A 266 28.32 8.40 -3.99
CA GLY A 266 27.33 8.07 -2.94
C GLY A 266 27.72 6.91 -2.01
N GLY A 267 26.72 6.27 -1.40
CA GLY A 267 26.90 5.12 -0.52
C GLY A 267 25.99 3.96 -0.92
N ALA A 268 26.45 2.73 -0.71
CA ALA A 268 25.65 1.53 -0.86
C ALA A 268 25.50 0.83 0.50
N VAL A 269 24.33 0.26 0.77
CA VAL A 269 24.10 -0.52 2.00
C VAL A 269 24.03 -2.01 1.65
N VAL A 270 24.86 -2.81 2.32
CA VAL A 270 24.86 -4.27 2.15
C VAL A 270 23.52 -4.83 2.61
N SER A 271 22.88 -5.68 1.80
CA SER A 271 21.63 -6.35 2.16
C SER A 271 21.57 -7.81 1.71
N GLY A 272 20.62 -8.55 2.26
CA GLY A 272 20.29 -9.91 1.84
C GLY A 272 20.69 -11.01 2.83
N PRO A 273 20.00 -12.15 2.80
CA PRO A 273 20.15 -13.20 3.82
C PRO A 273 21.46 -13.97 3.66
N SER A 274 22.15 -13.80 2.54
CA SER A 274 23.43 -14.44 2.22
C SER A 274 24.57 -13.43 2.05
N ALA A 275 24.39 -12.17 2.46
CA ALA A 275 25.39 -11.12 2.29
C ALA A 275 26.77 -11.49 2.88
N TYR A 276 26.79 -12.24 3.98
CA TYR A 276 28.01 -12.67 4.66
C TYR A 276 28.89 -13.61 3.83
N ARG A 277 28.35 -14.25 2.78
CA ARG A 277 29.12 -15.13 1.90
C ARG A 277 29.89 -14.37 0.82
N GLY A 278 29.59 -13.08 0.64
CA GLY A 278 29.93 -12.36 -0.59
C GLY A 278 29.30 -13.01 -1.83
N PRO A 279 29.41 -12.40 -3.01
CA PRO A 279 29.09 -13.09 -4.24
C PRO A 279 30.11 -14.21 -4.43
N THR A 280 29.81 -15.43 -3.98
CA THR A 280 30.53 -16.60 -4.47
C THR A 280 30.18 -16.74 -5.94
N GLY A 281 30.96 -16.11 -6.81
CA GLY A 281 31.17 -16.66 -8.14
C GLY A 281 31.59 -18.11 -7.93
N ALA A 282 30.87 -19.03 -8.55
CA ALA A 282 31.08 -20.48 -8.55
C ALA A 282 32.32 -20.96 -7.77
N TRP A 283 32.11 -21.62 -6.64
CA TRP A 283 33.17 -22.46 -6.07
C TRP A 283 33.28 -23.70 -6.97
N SER A 284 34.03 -23.60 -8.07
CA SER A 284 34.56 -24.76 -8.77
C SER A 284 35.84 -25.18 -8.05
N SER A 285 35.76 -26.21 -7.21
CA SER A 285 36.96 -26.88 -6.69
C SER A 285 37.86 -27.32 -7.86
N PRO A 286 39.16 -27.02 -7.85
CA PRO A 286 40.08 -27.66 -8.77
C PRO A 286 40.39 -29.07 -8.23
N GLY A 287 39.78 -30.09 -8.83
CA GLY A 287 40.21 -31.48 -8.60
C GLY A 287 39.07 -32.50 -8.54
N CYS A 288 38.54 -32.89 -9.70
CA CYS A 288 38.36 -34.27 -10.16
C CYS A 288 37.48 -34.29 -11.42
N ALA A 289 37.94 -35.01 -12.45
CA ALA A 289 37.40 -34.99 -13.80
C ALA A 289 36.08 -35.78 -14.00
N VAL A 290 35.14 -35.15 -14.73
CA VAL A 290 34.20 -35.56 -15.85
C VAL A 290 34.05 -37.08 -16.14
N PRO A 291 32.87 -37.66 -16.57
CA PRO A 291 32.00 -37.07 -17.60
C PRO A 291 30.45 -37.31 -17.68
N THR A 292 29.83 -36.33 -18.37
CA THR A 292 28.70 -36.37 -19.34
C THR A 292 27.25 -36.66 -18.93
N GLY A 293 26.40 -35.63 -19.07
CA GLY A 293 24.96 -35.71 -19.34
C GLY A 293 24.38 -34.30 -19.58
N PRO A 294 23.41 -34.09 -20.50
CA PRO A 294 22.84 -32.78 -20.73
C PRO A 294 21.73 -32.54 -19.70
N SER A 295 22.06 -31.88 -18.59
CA SER A 295 21.07 -31.34 -17.67
C SER A 295 21.05 -29.82 -17.82
N THR A 296 20.00 -29.31 -18.44
CA THR A 296 19.58 -27.91 -18.33
C THR A 296 19.21 -27.65 -16.88
N VAL A 297 20.15 -27.08 -16.12
CA VAL A 297 19.89 -26.57 -14.77
C VAL A 297 19.81 -25.06 -14.86
N GLY A 298 18.65 -24.53 -14.49
CA GLY A 298 18.38 -23.10 -14.45
C GLY A 298 19.39 -22.35 -13.58
N SER A 299 19.76 -21.17 -14.04
CA SER A 299 20.62 -20.23 -13.31
C SER A 299 19.92 -19.75 -12.03
N SER A 300 20.20 -20.38 -10.90
CA SER A 300 19.94 -19.79 -9.59
C SER A 300 20.99 -18.71 -9.34
N SER A 301 20.68 -17.48 -9.73
CA SER A 301 21.44 -16.29 -9.36
C SER A 301 21.18 -15.97 -7.89
N PHE A 302 22.18 -16.17 -7.03
CA PHE A 302 22.17 -15.67 -5.65
C PHE A 302 22.66 -14.21 -5.66
N PRO A 303 21.88 -13.22 -5.21
CA PRO A 303 22.38 -11.86 -5.13
C PRO A 303 22.96 -11.61 -3.73
N ALA A 304 24.27 -11.34 -3.71
CA ALA A 304 24.81 -10.35 -2.80
C ALA A 304 24.58 -9.01 -3.50
N ALA A 305 23.62 -8.23 -3.00
CA ALA A 305 23.21 -7.00 -3.64
C ALA A 305 23.22 -5.87 -2.59
N ALA A 306 23.52 -4.67 -3.05
CA ALA A 306 23.48 -3.48 -2.22
C ALA A 306 22.47 -2.49 -2.78
N ILE A 307 21.92 -1.67 -1.90
CA ILE A 307 21.00 -0.60 -2.29
C ILE A 307 21.76 0.70 -2.32
N TRP A 308 21.62 1.42 -3.44
CA TRP A 308 21.99 2.82 -3.53
C TRP A 308 20.81 3.66 -3.04
N ALA A 309 20.95 4.29 -1.86
CA ALA A 309 19.95 5.20 -1.32
C ALA A 309 20.33 6.63 -1.74
N VAL A 310 19.52 7.23 -2.63
CA VAL A 310 19.91 8.46 -3.34
C VAL A 310 19.68 9.72 -2.50
N ARG A 311 18.81 9.64 -1.50
CA ARG A 311 18.42 10.81 -0.72
C ARG A 311 17.89 10.40 0.65
N LEU A 312 18.62 10.81 1.68
CA LEU A 312 18.18 10.74 3.06
C LEU A 312 17.65 12.12 3.43
N ASP A 313 16.41 12.17 3.93
CA ASP A 313 15.93 13.35 4.62
C ASP A 313 16.19 13.16 6.13
N THR A 314 16.76 14.19 6.75
CA THR A 314 17.06 14.21 8.19
C THR A 314 16.22 15.25 8.92
N ASP A 315 15.32 15.98 8.24
CA ASP A 315 14.47 16.97 8.88
C ASP A 315 13.27 16.29 9.56
N SER A 316 13.49 15.82 10.79
CA SER A 316 12.42 15.67 11.77
C SER A 316 11.99 17.06 12.25
N GLY A 317 11.11 17.71 11.48
CA GLY A 317 10.57 19.02 11.80
C GLY A 317 9.95 19.06 13.21
N GLU A 318 10.55 19.86 14.10
CA GLU A 318 9.90 20.27 15.34
C GLU A 318 8.65 21.11 15.03
N PRO A 319 7.50 20.87 15.67
CA PRO A 319 6.36 21.75 15.56
C PRO A 319 6.68 23.07 16.28
N ASN A 320 6.80 24.12 15.46
CA ASN A 320 6.95 25.51 15.86
C ASN A 320 5.87 25.89 16.89
N SER A 321 6.25 26.04 18.16
CA SER A 321 5.38 26.65 19.18
C SER A 321 5.99 27.95 19.70
N ARG A 322 5.36 29.05 19.34
CA ARG A 322 5.53 30.34 20.01
C ARG A 322 4.92 30.24 21.41
N SER A 323 5.67 30.60 22.45
CA SER A 323 5.15 31.43 23.54
C SER A 323 6.29 32.08 24.33
N GLU A 324 6.14 33.37 24.58
CA GLU A 324 6.98 34.18 25.47
C GLU A 324 6.74 33.75 26.94
N THR A 325 7.79 33.72 27.77
CA THR A 325 7.90 34.49 29.03
C THR A 325 9.12 34.07 29.88
N GLY A 326 9.93 35.06 30.30
CA GLY A 326 10.32 35.22 31.70
C GLY A 326 11.50 34.42 32.31
N HIS A 327 12.66 35.10 32.40
CA HIS A 327 13.55 35.16 33.58
C HIS A 327 14.25 33.88 34.14
N GLY A 328 15.54 33.75 33.79
CA GLY A 328 16.65 33.89 34.77
C GLY A 328 17.06 32.70 35.64
N ARG A 329 18.22 32.09 35.31
CA ARG A 329 19.44 32.06 36.16
C ARG A 329 20.59 31.28 35.50
N ARG A 330 21.81 31.79 35.68
CA ARG A 330 23.09 31.18 35.30
C ARG A 330 23.42 30.00 36.22
N CYS A 331 24.09 28.99 35.67
CA CYS A 331 25.13 28.24 36.39
C CYS A 331 26.25 27.85 35.43
N GLN A 332 27.48 28.10 35.87
CA GLN A 332 28.75 27.87 35.21
C GLN A 332 29.27 26.44 35.44
N ASP A 333 30.16 26.03 34.52
CA ASP A 333 31.26 25.06 34.64
C ASP A 333 30.94 23.57 34.85
N CYS A 334 31.29 22.77 33.83
CA CYS A 334 32.34 21.75 33.94
C CYS A 334 32.84 21.34 32.54
N ALA A 335 34.16 21.46 32.37
CA ALA A 335 34.92 21.09 31.20
C ALA A 335 35.00 19.56 31.03
N GLY A 336 35.07 19.10 29.76
CA GLY A 336 35.39 17.72 29.41
C GLY A 336 35.56 17.59 27.90
N ALA A 337 36.78 17.78 27.41
CA ALA A 337 37.15 17.54 26.01
C ALA A 337 36.97 16.04 25.64
N PRO A 338 36.59 15.70 24.40
CA PRO A 338 36.42 14.32 23.98
C PRO A 338 37.79 13.64 23.73
N PRO A 339 37.91 12.32 23.97
CA PRO A 339 39.10 11.58 23.58
C PRO A 339 39.20 11.47 22.05
N ARG A 340 40.36 11.87 21.51
CA ARG A 340 40.84 11.48 20.17
C ARG A 340 41.27 10.02 20.20
N ILE A 341 40.68 9.17 19.35
CA ILE A 341 41.26 7.87 18.94
C ILE A 341 40.97 7.70 17.45
N ILE A 342 41.92 8.09 16.58
CA ILE A 342 42.83 7.21 15.81
C ILE A 342 42.07 6.24 14.90
N ALA A 343 42.00 6.62 13.62
CA ALA A 343 41.71 5.70 12.53
C ALA A 343 42.83 4.67 12.44
N GLN A 344 42.52 3.41 12.78
CA GLN A 344 43.31 2.27 12.36
C GLN A 344 42.74 1.77 11.03
N THR A 345 43.43 2.16 9.96
CA THR A 345 43.46 1.39 8.71
C THR A 345 44.33 0.17 8.97
N ASP A 346 43.77 -1.02 8.93
CA ASP A 346 44.58 -2.23 8.78
C ASP A 346 44.32 -2.87 7.42
N ARG A 347 45.44 -3.32 6.86
CA ARG A 347 45.66 -3.90 5.53
C ARG A 347 44.91 -5.20 5.30
#